data_AF-A0AAN4YM59-F1
#
_entry.id   AF-A0AAN4YM59-F1
#
_cell.length_a   1.000
_cell.length_b   1.000
_cell.length_c   1.000
_cell.angle_alpha   90.00
_cell.angle_beta   90.00
_cell.angle_gamma   90.00
#
_symmetry.space_group_name_H-M   'P 1'
#
loop_
_entity.id
_entity.type
_entity.pdbx_description
1 polymer ?
#
loop_
_entity_poly.entity_id
_entity_poly.type
_entity_poly.pdbx_seq_one_letter_code
_entity_poly.pdbx_strand_id
1 'polypeptide(L)'
;MVHLKSLAGILLYTSLCIASSQQAPASINNAFVAKGKKYFGTCADQGTLSDGTNSGIIKADFGQLTPENSMKWDATEREYK
;
A
#
# COMPACT_ATOMS: atom_id res chain seq x y z
N MET A 1 31.77 -60.97 -6.11
CA MET A 1 31.15 -59.67 -6.45
C MET A 1 29.70 -59.72 -6.04
N VAL A 2 29.37 -59.19 -4.86
CA VAL A 2 28.02 -59.28 -4.29
C VAL A 2 27.29 -57.99 -4.67
N HIS A 3 26.22 -58.10 -5.44
CA HIS A 3 25.39 -56.98 -5.86
C HIS A 3 24.61 -56.41 -4.66
N LEU A 4 24.92 -55.18 -4.27
CA LEU A 4 24.21 -54.46 -3.22
C LEU A 4 23.01 -53.73 -3.84
N LYS A 5 21.82 -54.26 -3.63
CA LYS A 5 20.55 -53.55 -3.83
C LYS A 5 19.80 -53.44 -2.51
N SER A 6 19.22 -52.26 -2.31
CA SER A 6 18.27 -51.87 -1.26
C SER A 6 18.86 -51.43 0.08
N LEU A 7 18.74 -50.13 0.35
CA LEU A 7 18.44 -49.64 1.70
C LEU A 7 17.50 -48.44 1.57
N ALA A 8 16.23 -48.68 1.92
CA ALA A 8 15.28 -47.62 2.23
C ALA A 8 15.78 -46.86 3.46
N GLY A 9 15.87 -45.53 3.36
CA GLY A 9 16.20 -44.64 4.46
C GLY A 9 15.28 -43.43 4.44
N ILE A 10 14.09 -43.60 5.02
CA ILE A 10 13.20 -42.49 5.38
C ILE A 10 13.92 -41.67 6.44
N LEU A 11 14.13 -40.37 6.19
CA LEU A 11 14.05 -39.25 7.14
C LEU A 11 14.84 -38.06 6.59
N LEU A 12 14.14 -37.08 6.03
CA LEU A 12 14.22 -35.68 6.45
C LEU A 12 13.04 -34.94 5.81
N TYR A 13 11.91 -34.93 6.50
CA TYR A 13 10.90 -33.89 6.29
C TYR A 13 11.55 -32.57 6.69
N THR A 14 12.25 -31.91 5.76
CA THR A 14 12.69 -30.53 5.96
C THR A 14 11.44 -29.66 5.98
N SER A 15 11.01 -29.32 7.19
CA SER A 15 9.95 -28.36 7.46
C SER A 15 10.31 -27.05 6.74
N LEU A 16 9.56 -26.75 5.67
CA LEU A 16 9.66 -25.47 4.97
C LEU A 16 8.92 -24.46 5.85
N CYS A 17 9.62 -23.88 6.82
CA CYS A 17 9.16 -22.69 7.50
C CYS A 17 9.18 -21.55 6.47
N ILE A 18 8.11 -21.43 5.69
CA ILE A 18 7.88 -20.24 4.87
C ILE A 18 7.59 -19.13 5.88
N ALA A 19 8.61 -18.33 6.22
CA ALA A 19 8.39 -17.04 6.81
C ALA A 19 7.50 -16.27 5.83
N SER A 20 6.22 -16.10 6.16
CA SER A 20 5.35 -15.25 5.38
C SER A 20 5.92 -13.84 5.47
N SER A 21 6.58 -13.38 4.41
CA SER A 21 6.87 -11.97 4.26
C SER A 21 5.52 -11.27 4.31
N GLN A 22 5.25 -10.53 5.38
CA GLN A 22 4.15 -9.59 5.43
C GLN A 22 4.46 -8.54 4.37
N GLN A 23 4.03 -8.81 3.13
CA GLN A 23 4.09 -7.83 2.06
C GLN A 23 3.25 -6.65 2.54
N ALA A 24 3.87 -5.47 2.68
CA ALA A 24 3.11 -4.27 2.96
C ALA A 24 1.93 -4.20 1.97
N PRO A 25 0.72 -3.85 2.41
CA PRO A 25 -0.39 -3.71 1.49
C PRO A 25 0.04 -2.77 0.37
N ALA A 26 -0.21 -3.15 -0.88
CA ALA A 26 0.22 -2.36 -2.04
C ALA A 26 -0.37 -0.93 -2.05
N SER A 27 -1.39 -0.69 -1.22
CA SER A 27 -2.03 0.60 -1.00
C SER A 27 -2.71 0.63 0.37
N ILE A 28 -2.48 1.67 1.17
CA ILE A 28 -3.17 1.84 2.48
C ILE A 28 -4.69 1.99 2.31
N ASN A 29 -5.14 2.68 1.26
CA ASN A 29 -6.56 2.77 0.93
C ASN A 29 -7.16 1.38 0.64
N ASN A 30 -6.49 0.55 -0.16
CA ASN A 30 -6.99 -0.79 -0.47
C ASN A 30 -7.11 -1.65 0.79
N ALA A 31 -6.12 -1.57 1.69
CA ALA A 31 -6.19 -2.28 2.97
C ALA A 31 -7.38 -1.81 3.82
N PHE A 32 -7.66 -0.50 3.83
CA PHE A 32 -8.75 0.07 4.61
C PHE A 32 -10.13 -0.28 4.03
N VAL A 33 -10.27 -0.21 2.70
CA VAL A 33 -11.48 -0.60 1.98
C VAL A 33 -11.76 -2.10 2.12
N ALA A 34 -10.73 -2.95 2.09
CA ALA A 34 -10.87 -4.39 2.33
C ALA A 34 -11.45 -4.72 3.73
N LYS A 35 -11.40 -3.78 4.67
CA LYS A 35 -12.04 -3.86 6.00
C LYS A 35 -13.45 -3.26 6.03
N GLY A 36 -14.06 -3.01 4.87
CA GLY A 36 -15.43 -2.51 4.74
C GLY A 36 -15.58 -1.00 4.93
N LYS A 37 -14.49 -0.23 4.84
CA LYS A 37 -14.51 1.24 4.88
C LYS A 37 -14.59 1.82 3.46
N LYS A 38 -14.92 3.11 3.36
CA LYS A 38 -15.12 3.76 2.04
C LYS A 38 -13.81 4.17 1.38
N TYR A 39 -12.92 4.82 2.13
CA TYR A 39 -11.62 5.28 1.65
C TYR A 39 -10.68 5.58 2.81
N PHE A 40 -9.39 5.59 2.51
CA PHE A 40 -8.36 6.27 3.29
C PHE A 40 -7.85 7.44 2.45
N GLY A 41 -7.98 8.67 2.98
CA GLY A 41 -7.72 9.90 2.25
C GLY A 41 -6.56 10.71 2.80
N THR A 42 -6.14 11.73 2.05
CA THR A 42 -5.09 12.69 2.45
C THR A 42 -5.43 14.10 1.96
N CYS A 43 -4.71 15.12 2.46
CA CYS A 43 -4.77 16.45 1.88
C CYS A 43 -3.64 16.66 0.85
N ALA A 44 -3.93 17.47 -0.17
CA ALA A 44 -2.94 18.02 -1.07
C ALA A 44 -3.52 19.27 -1.76
N ASP A 45 -2.66 20.00 -2.47
CA ASP A 45 -3.03 21.18 -3.25
C ASP A 45 -2.15 21.27 -4.50
N GLN A 46 -2.40 22.23 -5.38
CA GLN A 46 -1.68 22.38 -6.64
C GLN A 46 -0.15 22.35 -6.49
N GLY A 47 0.39 22.98 -5.43
CA GLY A 47 1.82 22.97 -5.15
C GLY A 47 2.36 21.56 -4.88
N THR A 48 1.72 20.82 -3.98
CA THR A 48 2.16 19.46 -3.61
C THR A 48 1.82 18.42 -4.67
N LEU A 49 0.77 18.64 -5.48
CA LEU A 49 0.42 17.78 -6.61
C LEU A 49 1.32 17.96 -7.83
N SER A 50 2.03 19.10 -7.92
CA SER A 50 3.01 19.33 -8.98
C SER A 50 4.33 18.55 -8.77
N ASP A 51 4.59 18.11 -7.54
CA ASP A 51 5.72 17.23 -7.22
C ASP A 51 5.43 15.79 -7.66
N GLY A 52 6.29 15.25 -8.53
CA GLY A 52 6.12 13.91 -9.11
C GLY A 52 6.20 12.78 -8.09
N THR A 53 7.00 12.94 -7.04
CA THR A 53 7.13 11.94 -5.97
C THR A 53 5.86 11.92 -5.13
N ASN A 54 5.42 13.09 -4.68
CA ASN A 54 4.23 13.21 -3.84
C ASN A 54 2.96 12.78 -4.58
N SER A 55 2.78 13.24 -5.83
CA SER A 55 1.65 12.80 -6.65
C SER A 55 1.68 11.32 -7.00
N GLY A 56 2.87 10.71 -7.13
CA GLY A 56 3.05 9.27 -7.29
C GLY A 56 2.54 8.48 -6.08
N ILE A 57 2.96 8.89 -4.87
CA ILE A 57 2.50 8.28 -3.61
C ILE A 57 0.99 8.45 -3.44
N ILE A 58 0.46 9.66 -3.65
CA ILE A 58 -0.97 9.93 -3.53
C ILE A 58 -1.81 8.98 -4.41
N LYS A 59 -1.39 8.80 -5.67
CA LYS A 59 -2.07 7.90 -6.62
C LYS A 59 -1.97 6.42 -6.23
N ALA A 60 -0.86 6.00 -5.63
CA ALA A 60 -0.65 4.62 -5.21
C ALA A 60 -1.47 4.28 -3.95
N ASP A 61 -1.52 5.20 -2.99
CA ASP A 61 -1.90 4.88 -1.61
C ASP A 61 -3.26 5.41 -1.17
N PHE A 62 -3.78 6.49 -1.77
CA PHE A 62 -4.95 7.20 -1.24
C PHE A 62 -6.14 7.20 -2.19
N GLY A 63 -7.35 7.02 -1.64
CA GLY A 63 -8.61 6.94 -2.39
C GLY A 63 -9.47 8.21 -2.36
N GLN A 64 -9.07 9.22 -1.59
CA GLN A 64 -9.78 10.49 -1.47
C GLN A 64 -8.78 11.63 -1.20
N LEU A 65 -9.09 12.80 -1.73
CA LEU A 65 -8.27 14.00 -1.58
C LEU A 65 -9.10 15.17 -1.05
N THR A 66 -8.59 15.85 -0.03
CA THR A 66 -9.15 17.10 0.48
C THR A 66 -8.20 18.25 0.17
N PRO A 67 -8.67 19.35 -0.44
CA PRO A 67 -7.82 20.52 -0.68
C PRO A 67 -7.30 21.10 0.63
N GLU A 68 -5.99 21.29 0.74
CA GLU A 68 -5.34 21.74 1.98
C GLU A 68 -5.75 23.19 2.35
N ASN A 69 -5.79 24.06 1.35
CA ASN A 69 -6.06 25.50 1.48
C ASN A 69 -6.92 26.07 0.35
N SER A 70 -6.83 25.53 -0.87
CA SER A 70 -7.44 26.18 -2.07
C SER A 70 -8.97 26.27 -2.08
N MET A 71 -9.67 25.56 -1.19
CA MET A 71 -11.13 25.65 -1.02
C MET A 71 -11.58 26.35 0.26
N LYS A 72 -10.66 27.00 0.99
CA LYS A 72 -11.06 27.88 2.10
C LYS A 72 -11.64 29.18 1.54
N TRP A 73 -12.50 29.83 2.31
CA TRP A 73 -13.21 31.04 1.87
C TRP A 73 -12.24 32.13 1.42
N ASP A 74 -11.17 32.38 2.18
CA ASP A 74 -10.14 33.36 1.84
C ASP A 74 -9.43 33.08 0.51
N ALA A 75 -9.39 31.80 0.08
CA ALA A 75 -8.87 31.40 -1.22
C ALA A 75 -9.91 31.52 -2.35
N THR A 76 -11.18 31.21 -2.09
CA THR A 76 -12.24 31.18 -3.12
C THR A 76 -12.96 32.52 -3.31
N GLU A 77 -13.02 33.34 -2.26
CA GLU A 77 -13.67 34.65 -2.22
C GLU A 77 -12.82 35.59 -1.35
N ARG A 78 -11.78 36.14 -1.97
CA ARG A 78 -10.74 36.92 -1.30
C ARG A 78 -11.20 38.31 -0.85
N GLU A 79 -12.16 38.92 -1.55
CA GLU A 79 -12.60 40.30 -1.31
C GLU A 79 -14.12 40.36 -1.30
N TYR A 80 -14.68 40.97 -0.25
CA TYR A 80 -16.10 41.25 -0.16
C TYR A 80 -16.40 42.50 -0.99
N LYS A 81 -17.25 42.37 -2.01
CA LYS A 81 -17.68 43.50 -2.85
C LYS A 81 -18.84 44.26 -2.23
#